data_AF-A0A7J9WM68-F1
#
_entry.id   AF-A0A7J9WM68-F1
#
_cell.length_a   1.000
_cell.length_b   1.000
_cell.length_c   1.000
_cell.angle_alpha   90.00
_cell.angle_beta   90.00
_cell.angle_gamma   90.00
#
_symmetry.space_group_name_H-M   'P 1'
#
loop_
_entity.id
_entity.type
_entity.pdbx_description
1 polymer ?
#
loop_
_entity_poly.entity_id
_entity_poly.type
_entity_poly.pdbx_seq_one_letter_code
_entity_poly.pdbx_strand_id
1 'polypeptide(L)'
;MNYWEGPPRWINAALLFIVGFLAFDALFKLLNAQETNVIVGFVSMIAGIFLVPFNDMFANQPDLLTSAIAVMGYCLVVGIVLAVLRSVQASRQEARRAEAEMGDQTQQF
;
A
#
# COMPACT_ATOMS: atom_id res chain seq x y z
N MET A 1 12.50 -20.60 5.45
CA MET A 1 11.55 -19.53 5.78
C MET A 1 10.70 -19.27 4.55
N ASN A 2 9.39 -19.54 4.63
CA ASN A 2 8.48 -19.38 3.50
C ASN A 2 8.44 -17.91 3.08
N TYR A 3 8.71 -17.63 1.79
CA TYR A 3 8.48 -16.35 1.11
C TYR A 3 7.07 -15.77 1.37
N TRP A 4 6.14 -16.62 1.82
CA TRP A 4 4.74 -16.35 2.03
C TRP A 4 4.36 -15.68 3.37
N GLU A 5 5.28 -15.54 4.33
CA GLU A 5 4.97 -15.01 5.69
C GLU A 5 5.57 -13.61 5.96
N GLY A 6 6.09 -12.93 4.94
CA GLY A 6 6.77 -11.64 5.10
C GLY A 6 5.81 -10.43 5.21
N PRO A 7 6.21 -9.37 5.95
CA PRO A 7 5.53 -8.06 5.95
C PRO A 7 5.22 -7.47 4.55
N PRO A 8 6.09 -7.64 3.53
CA PRO A 8 5.82 -7.14 2.17
C PRO A 8 4.54 -7.69 1.53
N ARG A 9 4.13 -8.92 1.86
CA ARG A 9 2.95 -9.54 1.26
C ARG A 9 1.66 -8.88 1.74
N TRP A 10 1.57 -8.62 3.05
CA TRP A 10 0.42 -7.93 3.65
C TRP A 10 0.30 -6.49 3.17
N ILE A 11 1.44 -5.81 2.98
CA ILE A 11 1.48 -4.46 2.41
C ILE A 11 0.96 -4.47 0.96
N ASN A 12 1.42 -5.42 0.13
CA ASN A 12 0.93 -5.54 -1.24
C ASN A 12 -0.56 -5.90 -1.30
N ALA A 13 -1.03 -6.80 -0.43
CA ALA A 13 -2.44 -7.17 -0.36
C ALA A 13 -3.32 -5.99 0.08
N ALA A 14 -2.87 -5.21 1.07
CA ALA A 14 -3.56 -4.00 1.52
C ALA A 14 -3.59 -2.94 0.41
N LEU A 15 -2.48 -2.73 -0.31
CA LEU A 15 -2.43 -1.81 -1.44
C LEU A 15 -3.41 -2.24 -2.54
N LEU A 16 -3.38 -3.52 -2.92
CA LEU A 16 -4.25 -4.06 -3.98
C LEU A 16 -5.72 -3.95 -3.57
N PHE A 17 -6.03 -4.13 -2.29
CA PHE A 17 -7.37 -3.89 -1.74
C PHE A 17 -7.78 -2.42 -1.87
N ILE A 18 -6.96 -1.47 -1.38
CA ILE A 18 -7.26 -0.03 -1.44
C ILE A 18 -7.41 0.44 -2.89
N VAL A 19 -6.44 0.11 -3.75
CA VAL A 19 -6.46 0.47 -5.18
C VAL A 19 -7.65 -0.17 -5.88
N GLY A 20 -8.00 -1.42 -5.54
CA GLY A 20 -9.18 -2.09 -6.08
C GLY A 20 -10.47 -1.33 -5.77
N PHE A 21 -10.70 -0.95 -4.51
CA PHE A 21 -11.89 -0.20 -4.12
C PHE A 21 -11.97 1.18 -4.81
N LEU A 22 -10.85 1.90 -4.89
CA LEU A 22 -10.78 3.18 -5.59
C LEU A 22 -11.04 3.04 -7.10
N ALA A 23 -10.50 1.98 -7.72
CA ALA A 23 -10.71 1.71 -9.14
C ALA A 23 -12.17 1.33 -9.45
N PHE A 24 -12.80 0.51 -8.59
CA PHE A 24 -14.22 0.18 -8.74
C PHE A 24 -15.13 1.39 -8.54
N ASP A 25 -14.87 2.24 -7.54
CA ASP A 25 -15.61 3.50 -7.35
C ASP A 25 -15.49 4.41 -8.59
N ALA A 26 -14.27 4.61 -9.08
CA ALA A 26 -14.01 5.37 -10.30
C ALA A 26 -14.72 4.78 -11.54
N LEU A 27 -14.71 3.46 -11.71
CA LEU A 27 -15.41 2.78 -12.80
C LEU A 27 -16.92 2.95 -12.70
N PHE A 28 -17.50 2.80 -11.51
CA PHE A 28 -18.95 2.98 -11.33
C PHE A 28 -19.39 4.42 -11.60
N LYS A 29 -18.58 5.39 -11.19
CA LYS A 29 -18.80 6.81 -11.52
C LYS A 29 -18.67 7.08 -13.03
N LEU A 30 -17.67 6.51 -13.70
CA LEU A 30 -17.50 6.61 -15.16
C LEU A 30 -18.67 6.01 -15.94
N LEU A 31 -19.18 4.87 -15.47
CA LEU A 31 -20.31 4.17 -16.09
C LEU A 31 -21.67 4.80 -15.72
N ASN A 32 -21.67 5.89 -14.95
CA ASN A 32 -22.86 6.55 -14.43
C ASN A 32 -23.83 5.54 -13.77
N ALA A 33 -23.27 4.61 -12.99
CA ALA A 33 -24.03 3.54 -12.36
C ALA A 33 -25.05 4.14 -11.37
N GLN A 34 -26.26 3.59 -11.34
CA GLN A 34 -27.31 4.09 -10.45
C GLN A 34 -26.90 3.96 -8.98
N GLU A 35 -26.93 5.07 -8.26
CA GLU A 35 -26.59 5.17 -6.82
C GLU A 35 -27.53 4.36 -5.92
N THR A 36 -28.71 3.99 -6.41
CA THR A 36 -29.65 3.08 -5.74
C THR A 36 -29.14 1.64 -5.68
N ASN A 37 -28.09 1.30 -6.43
CA ASN A 37 -27.47 -0.01 -6.33
C ASN A 37 -26.64 -0.09 -5.05
N VAL A 38 -27.06 -0.98 -4.14
CA VAL A 38 -26.41 -1.21 -2.84
C VAL A 38 -24.92 -1.50 -2.97
N ILE A 39 -24.51 -2.21 -4.03
CA ILE A 39 -23.08 -2.54 -4.25
C ILE A 39 -22.29 -1.28 -4.58
N VAL A 40 -22.83 -0.41 -5.44
CA VAL A 40 -22.18 0.85 -5.83
C VAL A 40 -22.07 1.77 -4.62
N GLY A 41 -23.15 1.93 -3.85
CA GLY A 41 -23.14 2.75 -2.63
C GLY A 41 -22.17 2.23 -1.57
N PHE A 42 -22.07 0.90 -1.39
CA PHE A 42 -21.12 0.30 -0.45
C PHE A 42 -19.66 0.53 -0.87
N VAL A 43 -19.33 0.33 -2.15
CA VAL A 43 -17.98 0.58 -2.67
C VAL A 43 -17.63 2.06 -2.55
N SER A 44 -18.57 2.95 -2.85
CA SER A 44 -18.36 4.40 -2.76
C SER A 44 -18.16 4.87 -1.33
N MET A 45 -18.87 4.28 -0.36
CA MET A 45 -18.65 4.56 1.06
C MET A 45 -17.23 4.18 1.50
N ILE A 46 -16.76 2.99 1.13
CA ILE A 46 -15.41 2.53 1.47
C ILE A 46 -14.35 3.40 0.76
N ALA A 47 -14.54 3.68 -0.52
CA ALA A 47 -13.65 4.56 -1.29
C ALA A 47 -13.59 5.97 -0.66
N GLY A 48 -14.74 6.51 -0.25
CA GLY A 48 -14.86 7.79 0.45
C GLY A 48 -13.97 7.88 1.68
N ILE A 49 -13.92 6.82 2.51
CA ILE A 49 -13.04 6.76 3.70
C ILE A 49 -11.57 6.93 3.32
N PHE A 50 -11.13 6.27 2.23
CA PHE A 50 -9.74 6.40 1.74
C PHE A 50 -9.49 7.73 1.02
N LEU A 51 -10.53 8.37 0.50
CA LEU A 51 -10.44 9.67 -0.16
C LEU A 51 -10.55 10.87 0.79
N VAL A 52 -10.99 10.68 2.04
CA VAL A 52 -11.05 11.75 3.07
C VAL A 52 -9.80 12.65 3.11
N PRO A 53 -8.56 12.12 3.19
CA PRO A 53 -7.36 12.97 3.24
C PRO A 53 -7.12 13.79 1.97
N PHE A 54 -7.79 13.46 0.86
CA PHE A 54 -7.69 14.16 -0.43
C PHE A 54 -8.91 15.04 -0.73
N ASN A 55 -9.96 15.01 0.11
CA ASN A 55 -11.29 15.56 -0.16
C ASN A 55 -11.33 17.09 -0.31
N ASP A 56 -10.32 17.80 0.21
CA ASP A 56 -10.18 19.26 0.05
C ASP A 56 -9.05 19.68 -0.89
N MET A 57 -8.16 18.77 -1.29
CA MET A 57 -7.04 19.11 -2.17
C MET A 57 -7.50 19.47 -3.59
N PHE A 58 -8.66 18.95 -4.00
CA PHE A 58 -9.15 19.01 -5.37
C PHE A 58 -10.65 19.32 -5.46
N ALA A 59 -11.17 20.13 -4.53
CA ALA A 59 -12.60 20.44 -4.37
C ALA A 59 -13.32 20.99 -5.63
N ASN A 60 -12.59 21.33 -6.71
CA ASN A 60 -13.12 21.81 -7.99
C ASN A 60 -12.78 20.89 -9.20
N GLN A 61 -12.21 19.70 -8.97
CA GLN A 61 -11.80 18.77 -10.01
C GLN A 61 -12.76 17.57 -10.07
N PRO A 62 -12.88 16.87 -11.21
CA PRO A 62 -13.68 15.66 -11.30
C PRO A 62 -13.16 14.60 -10.32
N ASP A 63 -14.06 13.94 -9.59
CA ASP A 63 -13.80 12.85 -8.63
C ASP A 63 -12.79 11.80 -9.13
N LEU A 64 -12.76 11.55 -10.44
CA LEU A 64 -11.84 10.65 -11.10
C LEU A 64 -10.36 11.05 -10.94
N LEU A 65 -10.07 12.35 -10.99
CA LEU A 65 -8.72 12.86 -10.79
C LEU A 65 -8.29 12.68 -9.34
N THR A 66 -9.18 12.97 -8.39
CA THR A 66 -8.95 12.76 -6.96
C THR A 66 -8.65 11.29 -6.67
N SER A 67 -9.42 10.36 -7.25
CA SER A 67 -9.19 8.92 -7.14
C SER A 67 -7.85 8.49 -7.76
N ALA A 68 -7.48 9.03 -8.92
CA ALA A 68 -6.20 8.72 -9.57
C ALA A 68 -5.00 9.21 -8.73
N ILE A 69 -5.09 10.42 -8.17
CA ILE A 69 -4.05 11.00 -7.32
C ILE A 69 -3.95 10.22 -6.00
N ALA A 70 -5.08 9.82 -5.41
CA ALA A 70 -5.08 8.99 -4.21
C ALA A 70 -4.39 7.65 -4.47
N VAL A 71 -4.70 6.97 -5.58
CA VAL A 71 -4.02 5.72 -5.99
C VAL A 71 -2.51 5.94 -6.12
N MET A 72 -2.07 7.00 -6.80
CA MET A 72 -0.64 7.34 -6.92
C MET A 72 0.01 7.59 -5.56
N GLY A 73 -0.66 8.34 -4.68
CA GLY A 73 -0.18 8.64 -3.33
C GLY A 73 0.01 7.36 -2.50
N TYR A 74 -0.99 6.46 -2.52
CA TYR A 74 -0.89 5.18 -1.82
C TYR A 74 0.21 4.28 -2.38
N CYS A 75 0.37 4.22 -3.71
CA CYS A 75 1.47 3.49 -4.34
C CYS A 75 2.83 4.03 -3.92
N LEU A 76 3.00 5.35 -3.84
CA LEU A 76 4.24 5.99 -3.40
C LEU A 76 4.55 5.63 -1.94
N VAL A 77 3.58 5.77 -1.03
CA VAL A 77 3.74 5.44 0.39
C VAL A 77 4.15 3.97 0.56
N VAL A 78 3.49 3.06 -0.16
CA VAL A 78 3.85 1.64 -0.11
C VAL A 78 5.25 1.39 -0.67
N GLY A 79 5.63 2.05 -1.77
CA GLY A 79 6.99 1.99 -2.30
C GLY A 79 8.04 2.41 -1.27
N ILE A 80 7.78 3.49 -0.53
CA ILE A 80 8.63 3.97 0.56
C ILE A 80 8.71 2.93 1.68
N VAL A 81 7.57 2.39 2.13
CA VAL A 81 7.54 1.37 3.20
C VAL A 81 8.34 0.13 2.78
N LEU A 82 8.19 -0.34 1.54
CA LEU A 82 8.94 -1.48 1.03
C LEU A 82 10.45 -1.18 0.95
N ALA A 83 10.83 0.02 0.51
CA ALA A 83 12.23 0.45 0.48
C ALA A 83 12.85 0.48 1.88
N VAL A 84 12.12 0.99 2.88
CA VAL A 84 12.54 1.02 4.28
C VAL A 84 12.63 -0.40 4.87
N LEU A 85 11.66 -1.26 4.62
CA LEU A 85 11.71 -2.65 5.07
C LEU A 85 12.92 -3.38 4.48
N ARG A 86 13.22 -3.12 3.20
CA ARG A 86 14.39 -3.69 2.53
C ARG A 86 15.70 -3.16 3.12
N SER A 87 15.79 -1.87 3.44
CA SER A 87 17.00 -1.30 4.06
C SER A 87 17.23 -1.86 5.45
N VAL A 88 16.19 -1.97 6.29
CA VAL A 88 16.29 -2.54 7.64
C VAL A 88 16.67 -4.03 7.57
N GLN A 89 16.10 -4.79 6.64
CA GLN A 89 16.47 -6.20 6.44
C GLN A 89 17.93 -6.34 6.03
N ALA A 90 18.43 -5.49 5.13
CA ALA A 90 19.83 -5.48 4.71
C ALA A 90 20.76 -5.19 5.90
N SER A 91 20.49 -4.13 6.68
CA SER A 91 21.30 -3.79 7.86
C SER A 91 21.31 -4.90 8.92
N ARG A 92 20.17 -5.58 9.14
CA ARG A 92 20.09 -6.73 10.07
C ARG A 92 20.86 -7.96 9.58
N GLN A 93 20.97 -8.14 8.26
CA GLN A 93 21.70 -9.26 7.69
C GLN A 93 23.22 -9.03 7.76
N GLU A 94 23.67 -7.78 7.58
CA GLU A 94 25.06 -7.37 7.78
C GLU A 94 25.49 -7.55 9.24
N ALA A 95 24.68 -7.11 10.21
CA ALA A 95 24.97 -7.30 11.63
C ALA A 95 25.14 -8.78 12.02
N ARG A 96 24.26 -9.66 11.51
CA ARG A 96 24.38 -11.11 11.74
C ARG A 96 25.61 -11.75 11.12
N ARG A 97 26.06 -11.26 9.95
CA ARG A 97 27.29 -11.75 9.32
C ARG A 97 28.52 -11.35 10.14
N ALA A 98 28.57 -10.10 10.61
CA ALA A 98 29.65 -9.63 11.49
C ALA A 98 29.71 -10.43 12.81
N GLU A 99 28.57 -10.74 13.42
CA GLU A 99 28.51 -11.60 14.61
C GLU A 99 28.99 -13.04 14.34
N ALA A 100 28.65 -13.61 13.17
CA ALA A 100 29.10 -14.95 12.78
C ALA A 100 30.61 -15.00 12.54
N GLU A 101 31.18 -13.99 11.89
CA GLU A 101 32.63 -13.87 11.65
C GLU A 101 33.42 -13.68 12.97
N MET A 102 32.89 -12.91 13.91
CA MET A 102 33.51 -12.75 15.25
C MET A 102 33.40 -14.03 16.11
N GLY A 103 32.28 -14.74 16.03
CA GLY A 103 32.08 -16.01 16.74
C GLY A 103 33.06 -17.09 16.28
N ASP A 104 33.34 -17.15 14.97
CA ASP A 104 34.28 -18.11 14.37
C ASP A 104 35.74 -17.80 14.76
N GLN A 105 36.11 -16.52 14.83
CA GLN A 105 37.43 -16.10 15.31
C GLN A 105 37.66 -16.41 16.80
N THR A 106 36.61 -16.41 17.61
CA THR A 106 36.73 -16.69 19.05
C THR A 106 36.90 -18.19 19.35
N GLN A 107 36.54 -19.07 18.42
CA GLN A 107 36.74 -20.53 18.56
C GLN A 107 38.11 -21.03 18.05
N GLN A 108 38.89 -20.17 17.37
CA GLN A 108 40.22 -20.51 16.88
C GLN A 108 41.37 -20.20 17.86
N PHE A 109 41.05 -19.67 19.05
CA PHE A 109 41.97 -19.46 20.18
C PHE A 109 41.57 -20.31 21.38
#